data_AF-A0A8H6R0W7-F1
#
_entry.id   AF-A0A8H6R0W7-F1
#
_cell.length_a   1.000
_cell.length_b   1.000
_cell.length_c   1.000
_cell.angle_alpha   90.00
_cell.angle_beta   90.00
_cell.angle_gamma   90.00
#
_symmetry.space_group_name_H-M   'P 1'
#
loop_
_entity.id
_entity.type
_entity.pdbx_description
1 polymer ?
#
loop_
_entity_poly.entity_id
_entity_poly.type
_entity_poly.pdbx_seq_one_letter_code
_entity_poly.pdbx_strand_id
1 'polypeptide(L)'
;MQKLVKDKRIQDAATPALLHPDFHKRNIYVSAEDPTVVTGVLDWQSASIEPAFIYANETPDFAALPEESDGMTFENGHDEHKDPARKEREFKDALICYQTYDVCMKGLAPKLRPARLLDPILFRTFLYCHTTWRDSATALREELIELSARWTSGLLPIFSN
;
A
#
# COMPACT_ATOMS: atom_id res chain seq x y z
N MET A 1 9.85 -15.53 18.29
CA MET A 1 9.52 -14.08 18.45
C MET A 1 10.63 -13.24 19.10
N GLN A 2 11.16 -13.55 20.29
CA GLN A 2 12.14 -12.65 20.93
C GLN A 2 13.41 -12.34 20.11
N LYS A 3 13.92 -13.31 19.33
CA LYS A 3 15.04 -13.08 18.41
C LYS A 3 14.67 -12.13 17.26
N LEU A 4 13.42 -12.20 16.80
CA LEU A 4 12.92 -11.40 15.69
C LEU A 4 12.79 -9.92 16.06
N VAL A 5 12.24 -9.63 17.24
CA VAL A 5 12.06 -8.25 17.74
C VAL A 5 13.41 -7.54 17.99
N LYS A 6 14.49 -8.31 18.18
CA LYS A 6 15.85 -7.80 18.34
C LYS A 6 16.57 -7.61 17.01
N ASP A 7 16.01 -8.08 15.89
CA ASP A 7 16.60 -7.87 14.58
C ASP A 7 16.52 -6.39 14.20
N LYS A 8 17.67 -5.81 13.83
CA LYS A 8 17.78 -4.38 13.54
C LYS A 8 16.92 -3.97 12.34
N ARG A 9 16.78 -4.84 11.33
CA ARG A 9 15.93 -4.57 10.15
C ARG A 9 14.46 -4.46 10.54
N ILE A 10 14.02 -5.31 11.48
CA ILE A 10 12.65 -5.24 12.04
C ILE A 10 12.46 -3.95 12.83
N GLN A 11 13.43 -3.57 13.66
CA GLN A 11 13.36 -2.32 14.42
C GLN A 11 13.33 -1.09 13.50
N ASP A 12 14.13 -1.09 12.43
CA ASP A 12 14.16 -0.01 11.45
C ASP A 12 12.84 0.08 10.67
N ALA A 13 12.27 -1.07 10.29
CA ALA A 13 10.95 -1.13 9.67
C ALA A 13 9.81 -0.72 10.63
N ALA A 14 10.03 -0.83 11.94
CA ALA A 14 9.09 -0.40 12.97
C ALA A 14 9.25 1.07 13.37
N THR A 15 10.06 1.86 12.64
CA THR A 15 10.25 3.29 12.93
C THR A 15 8.90 4.00 13.02
N PRO A 16 8.64 4.79 14.08
CA PRO A 16 7.40 5.53 14.20
C PRO A 16 7.20 6.52 13.05
N ALA A 17 6.04 6.44 12.40
CA ALA A 17 5.63 7.32 11.31
C ALA A 17 4.21 7.85 11.57
N LEU A 18 3.99 9.16 11.34
CA LEU A 18 2.65 9.71 11.26
C LEU A 18 2.04 9.25 9.94
N LEU A 19 0.93 8.51 10.02
CA LEU A 19 0.30 7.91 8.86
C LEU A 19 -1.14 8.40 8.73
N HIS A 20 -1.53 8.68 7.49
CA HIS A 20 -2.87 9.05 7.11
C HIS A 20 -3.60 7.79 6.61
N PRO A 21 -4.53 7.21 7.38
CA PRO A 21 -5.08 5.88 7.09
C PRO A 21 -6.01 5.85 5.87
N ASP A 22 -6.46 7.01 5.37
CA ASP A 22 -7.35 7.14 4.21
C ASP A 22 -6.74 8.05 3.14
N PHE A 23 -5.47 7.81 2.78
CA PHE A 23 -4.72 8.67 1.86
C PHE A 23 -5.08 8.39 0.39
N HIS A 24 -6.28 8.78 -0.01
CA HIS A 24 -6.79 8.64 -1.38
C HIS A 24 -7.02 9.99 -2.06
N LYS A 25 -7.15 10.01 -3.39
CA LYS A 25 -7.22 11.24 -4.20
C LYS A 25 -8.33 12.22 -3.79
N ARG A 26 -9.45 11.75 -3.24
CA ARG A 26 -10.55 12.63 -2.78
C ARG A 26 -10.19 13.44 -1.53
N ASN A 27 -9.10 13.08 -0.84
CA ASN A 27 -8.59 13.79 0.34
C ASN A 27 -7.42 14.72 -0.01
N ILE A 28 -7.10 14.87 -1.30
CA ILE A 28 -6.01 15.71 -1.80
C ILE A 28 -6.63 16.85 -2.61
N TYR A 29 -6.37 18.09 -2.15
CA TYR A 29 -6.72 19.29 -2.89
C TYR A 29 -5.51 19.78 -3.69
N VAL A 30 -5.78 20.21 -4.92
CA VAL A 30 -4.80 20.81 -5.83
C VAL A 30 -5.26 22.21 -6.25
N SER A 31 -4.34 23.03 -6.74
CA SER A 31 -4.69 24.38 -7.25
C SER A 31 -5.56 24.27 -8.51
N ALA A 32 -6.50 25.20 -8.66
CA ALA A 32 -7.34 25.30 -9.84
C ALA A 32 -6.57 25.86 -11.05
N GLU A 33 -5.55 26.68 -10.79
CA GLU A 33 -4.68 27.31 -11.78
C GLU A 33 -3.55 26.36 -12.20
N ASP A 34 -2.98 25.60 -11.26
CA ASP A 34 -1.93 24.60 -11.49
C ASP A 34 -2.21 23.30 -10.71
N PRO A 35 -2.82 22.29 -11.35
CA PRO A 35 -3.13 21.01 -10.71
C PRO A 35 -1.92 20.19 -10.25
N THR A 36 -0.68 20.59 -10.59
CA THR A 36 0.53 19.94 -10.08
C THR A 36 0.88 20.36 -8.66
N VAL A 37 0.26 21.44 -8.16
CA VAL A 37 0.48 21.98 -6.82
C VAL A 37 -0.59 21.44 -5.86
N VAL A 38 -0.15 20.65 -4.88
CA VAL A 38 -1.00 20.23 -3.75
C VAL A 38 -1.22 21.43 -2.83
N THR A 39 -2.49 21.79 -2.59
CA THR A 39 -2.89 22.92 -1.74
C THR A 39 -3.37 22.48 -0.37
N GLY A 40 -3.76 21.21 -0.21
CA GLY A 40 -4.16 20.67 1.08
C GLY A 40 -4.37 19.16 1.09
N VAL A 41 -4.29 18.57 2.28
CA VAL A 41 -4.66 17.18 2.57
C VAL A 41 -5.68 17.23 3.71
N LEU A 42 -6.85 16.61 3.51
CA LEU A 42 -7.95 16.59 4.49
C LEU A 42 -7.99 15.27 5.28
N ASP A 43 -9.00 15.12 6.13
CA ASP A 43 -9.37 13.88 6.83
C ASP A 43 -8.34 13.30 7.82
N TRP A 44 -7.58 14.19 8.47
CA TRP A 44 -6.60 13.85 9.49
C TRP A 44 -7.17 13.32 10.83
N GLN A 45 -8.49 13.32 11.05
CA GLN A 45 -9.11 12.92 12.33
C GLN A 45 -8.78 11.48 12.78
N SER A 46 -8.38 10.62 11.84
CA SER A 46 -8.00 9.23 12.12
C SER A 46 -6.49 9.00 12.02
N ALA A 47 -5.68 10.04 11.79
CA ALA A 47 -4.23 9.91 11.68
C ALA A 47 -3.61 9.49 13.02
N SER A 48 -2.67 8.56 12.97
CA SER A 48 -1.97 8.05 14.15
C SER A 48 -0.47 7.90 13.89
N ILE A 49 0.31 7.81 14.97
CA ILE A 49 1.70 7.42 14.91
C ILE A 49 1.75 5.90 15.02
N GLU A 50 2.13 5.24 13.93
CA GLU A 50 2.20 3.79 13.82
C GLU A 50 3.60 3.34 13.38
N PRO A 51 3.95 2.05 13.55
CA PRO A 51 5.13 1.49 12.92
C PRO A 51 5.07 1.68 11.39
N ALA A 52 6.18 2.12 10.78
CA ALA A 52 6.26 2.37 9.34
C ALA A 52 5.79 1.18 8.47
N PHE A 53 5.96 -0.06 8.94
CA PHE A 53 5.53 -1.24 8.22
C PHE A 53 4.02 -1.42 8.06
N ILE A 54 3.17 -0.72 8.81
CA ILE A 54 1.71 -0.89 8.73
C ILE A 54 1.21 -0.50 7.33
N TYR A 55 1.68 0.63 6.79
CA TYR A 55 1.23 1.17 5.50
C TYR A 55 2.32 1.16 4.42
N ALA A 56 3.50 0.61 4.71
CA ALA A 56 4.65 0.65 3.78
C ALA A 56 4.35 0.03 2.41
N ASN A 57 3.47 -0.97 2.38
CA ASN A 57 3.11 -1.72 1.17
C ASN A 57 1.74 -1.33 0.59
N GLU A 58 1.02 -0.39 1.22
CA GLU A 58 -0.22 0.12 0.65
C GLU A 58 0.08 1.06 -0.53
N THR A 59 -0.71 0.92 -1.59
CA THR A 59 -0.63 1.77 -2.78
C THR A 59 -1.91 2.60 -2.85
N PRO A 60 -1.82 3.94 -2.81
CA PRO A 60 -2.97 4.82 -2.94
C PRO A 60 -3.70 4.63 -4.26
N ASP A 61 -5.00 4.97 -4.30
CA ASP A 61 -5.87 4.77 -5.45
C ASP A 61 -5.44 5.55 -6.71
N PHE A 62 -4.80 6.70 -6.56
CA PHE A 62 -4.23 7.48 -7.66
C PHE A 62 -2.93 6.91 -8.24
N ALA A 63 -2.33 5.94 -7.55
CA ALA A 63 -1.10 5.26 -7.95
C ALA A 63 -1.32 3.75 -8.11
N ALA A 64 -2.57 3.28 -8.07
CA ALA A 64 -2.88 1.87 -8.23
C ALA A 64 -2.51 1.38 -9.64
N LEU A 65 -2.15 0.10 -9.75
CA LEU A 65 -2.00 -0.56 -11.04
C LEU A 65 -3.32 -0.40 -11.82
N PRO A 66 -3.28 0.08 -13.07
CA PRO A 66 -4.47 0.07 -13.89
C PRO A 66 -4.92 -1.38 -14.10
N GLU A 67 -6.20 -1.64 -13.87
CA GLU A 67 -6.78 -2.94 -14.19
C GLU A 67 -6.68 -3.15 -15.71
N GLU A 68 -5.94 -4.17 -16.13
CA GLU A 68 -6.12 -4.72 -17.47
C GLU A 68 -7.58 -5.16 -17.52
N SER A 69 -8.36 -4.60 -18.44
CA SER A 69 -9.75 -5.03 -18.58
C SER A 69 -9.76 -6.45 -19.16
N ASP A 70 -9.57 -7.45 -18.31
CA ASP A 70 -10.01 -8.79 -18.60
C ASP A 70 -11.54 -8.71 -18.66
N GLY A 71 -12.12 -9.20 -19.76
CA GLY A 71 -13.49 -8.92 -20.19
C GLY A 71 -14.61 -9.46 -19.30
N MET A 72 -14.59 -9.21 -18.00
CA MET A 72 -15.63 -9.55 -17.04
C MET A 72 -16.14 -8.28 -16.37
N THR A 73 -17.17 -7.72 -16.98
CA THR A 73 -18.04 -6.68 -16.46
C THR A 73 -18.61 -7.09 -15.09
N PHE A 74 -18.26 -6.34 -14.04
CA PHE A 74 -19.17 -6.12 -12.94
C PHE A 74 -19.67 -4.68 -13.04
N GLU A 75 -20.94 -4.58 -13.37
CA GLU A 75 -21.68 -3.35 -13.59
C GLU A 75 -21.65 -2.47 -12.33
N ASN A 76 -21.24 -1.21 -12.50
CA ASN A 76 -21.86 -0.05 -11.85
C ASN A 76 -21.37 1.24 -12.51
N GLY A 77 -22.16 1.77 -13.45
CA GLY A 77 -22.17 3.18 -13.82
C GLY A 77 -21.41 3.58 -15.09
N HIS A 78 -22.13 3.62 -16.21
CA HIS A 78 -21.94 4.50 -17.37
C HIS A 78 -20.50 4.80 -17.85
N ASP A 79 -19.98 4.01 -18.80
CA ASP A 79 -19.28 4.59 -19.97
C ASP A 79 -19.03 3.53 -21.07
N GLU A 80 -20.08 3.06 -21.75
CA GLU A 80 -19.96 2.10 -22.87
C GLU A 80 -19.41 2.72 -24.18
N HIS A 81 -18.91 3.96 -24.15
CA HIS A 81 -18.39 4.65 -25.34
C HIS A 81 -17.12 5.46 -25.10
N LYS A 82 -16.16 4.96 -24.32
CA LYS A 82 -14.81 5.53 -24.35
C LYS A 82 -14.10 5.13 -25.65
N ASP A 83 -13.75 6.14 -26.46
CA ASP A 83 -12.84 6.02 -27.62
C ASP A 83 -11.65 5.11 -27.25
N PRO A 84 -11.36 4.04 -28.02
CA PRO A 84 -10.25 3.14 -27.76
C PRO A 84 -8.92 3.87 -27.54
N ALA A 85 -8.69 4.97 -28.27
CA ALA A 85 -7.48 5.78 -28.11
C ALA A 85 -7.45 6.53 -26.77
N ARG A 86 -8.61 6.90 -26.21
CA ARG A 86 -8.71 7.51 -24.87
C ARG A 86 -8.45 6.48 -23.78
N LYS A 87 -9.01 5.27 -23.88
CA LYS A 87 -8.78 4.20 -22.91
C LYS A 87 -7.30 3.80 -22.86
N GLU A 88 -6.66 3.71 -24.03
CA GLU A 88 -5.22 3.45 -24.15
C GLU A 88 -4.36 4.55 -23.50
N ARG A 89 -4.75 5.82 -23.67
CA ARG A 89 -4.06 6.94 -23.00
C ARG A 89 -4.22 6.90 -21.48
N GLU A 90 -5.45 6.73 -21.00
CA GLU A 90 -5.76 6.63 -19.56
C GLU A 90 -4.97 5.48 -18.90
N PHE A 91 -4.87 4.33 -19.58
CA PHE A 91 -4.07 3.19 -19.12
C PHE A 91 -2.58 3.53 -19.04
N LYS A 92 -2.02 4.17 -20.07
CA LYS A 92 -0.61 4.59 -20.08
C LYS A 92 -0.30 5.61 -18.98
N ASP A 93 -1.17 6.60 -18.80
CA ASP A 93 -1.00 7.62 -17.76
C ASP A 93 -1.04 6.99 -16.36
N ALA A 94 -1.98 6.08 -16.11
CA ALA A 94 -2.04 5.34 -14.84
C ALA A 94 -0.81 4.47 -14.60
N LEU A 95 -0.30 3.80 -15.64
CA LEU A 95 0.93 3.00 -15.56
C LEU A 95 2.15 3.88 -15.21
N ILE A 96 2.26 5.06 -15.81
CA ILE A 96 3.31 6.04 -15.50
C ILE A 96 3.19 6.49 -14.04
N CYS A 97 1.98 6.79 -13.56
CA CYS A 97 1.74 7.17 -12.17
C CYS A 97 2.17 6.06 -11.19
N TYR A 98 1.77 4.81 -11.43
CA TYR A 98 2.17 3.66 -10.61
C TYR A 98 3.70 3.51 -10.54
N GLN A 99 4.37 3.54 -11.69
CA GLN A 99 5.84 3.41 -11.77
C GLN A 99 6.55 4.57 -11.07
N THR A 100 6.06 5.79 -11.28
CA THR A 100 6.61 7.00 -10.65
C THR A 100 6.44 6.94 -9.13
N TYR A 101 5.26 6.54 -8.65
CA TYR A 101 5.00 6.36 -7.23
C TYR A 101 5.96 5.36 -6.60
N ASP A 102 6.16 4.19 -7.21
CA ASP A 102 7.09 3.19 -6.66
C ASP A 102 8.54 3.70 -6.57
N VAL A 103 9.02 4.41 -7.60
CA VAL A 103 10.36 5.04 -7.59
C VAL A 103 10.45 6.12 -6.52
N CYS A 104 9.46 7.01 -6.44
CA CYS A 104 9.40 8.08 -5.43
C CYS A 104 9.35 7.51 -4.01
N MET A 105 8.57 6.46 -3.75
CA MET A 105 8.50 5.85 -2.43
C MET A 105 9.81 5.17 -2.04
N LYS A 106 10.57 4.62 -2.99
CA LYS A 106 11.91 4.06 -2.75
C LYS A 106 12.96 5.13 -2.46
N GLY A 107 12.88 6.28 -3.14
CA GLY A 107 13.89 7.35 -3.08
C GLY A 107 13.61 8.47 -2.06
N LEU A 108 12.35 8.87 -1.92
CA LEU A 108 11.93 10.09 -1.20
C LEU A 108 11.23 9.81 0.13
N ALA A 109 10.86 8.56 0.43
CA ALA A 109 10.28 8.16 1.70
C ALA A 109 11.24 7.29 2.54
N PRO A 110 12.38 7.85 3.02
CA PRO A 110 13.42 7.08 3.68
C PRO A 110 12.96 6.37 4.95
N LYS A 111 11.93 6.91 5.64
CA LYS A 111 11.34 6.27 6.84
C LYS A 111 10.56 4.99 6.53
N LEU A 112 10.00 4.87 5.32
CA LEU A 112 9.23 3.70 4.89
C LEU A 112 10.11 2.67 4.18
N ARG A 113 11.29 3.09 3.68
CA ARG A 113 12.20 2.24 2.92
C ARG A 113 12.58 0.94 3.65
N PRO A 114 12.98 0.93 4.94
CA PRO A 114 13.31 -0.33 5.63
C PRO A 114 12.14 -1.32 5.63
N ALA A 115 10.92 -0.84 5.82
CA ALA A 115 9.73 -1.67 5.79
C ALA A 115 9.40 -2.20 4.39
N ARG A 116 9.56 -1.38 3.34
CA ARG A 116 9.34 -1.79 1.93
C ARG A 116 10.36 -2.81 1.41
N LEU A 117 11.53 -2.92 2.05
CA LEU A 117 12.58 -3.87 1.66
C LEU A 117 12.39 -5.26 2.27
N LEU A 118 11.51 -5.38 3.26
CA LEU A 118 11.21 -6.63 3.94
C LEU A 118 10.00 -7.31 3.30
N ASP A 119 9.96 -8.63 3.42
CA ASP A 119 8.83 -9.43 2.93
C ASP A 119 7.55 -9.01 3.67
N PRO A 120 6.49 -8.57 2.96
CA PRO A 120 5.25 -8.11 3.58
C PRO A 120 4.63 -9.14 4.52
N ILE A 121 4.87 -10.44 4.32
CA ILE A 121 4.31 -11.49 5.19
C ILE A 121 4.69 -11.31 6.66
N LEU A 122 5.82 -10.66 6.95
CA LEU A 122 6.25 -10.38 8.32
C LEU A 122 5.32 -9.42 9.05
N PHE A 123 4.58 -8.60 8.30
CA PHE A 123 3.83 -7.47 8.82
C PHE A 123 2.33 -7.53 8.52
N ARG A 124 1.91 -8.29 7.50
CA ARG A 124 0.50 -8.40 7.11
C ARG A 124 -0.41 -8.84 8.25
N THR A 125 0.04 -9.72 9.15
CA THR A 125 -0.75 -10.08 10.34
C THR A 125 -1.11 -8.85 11.19
N PHE A 126 -0.20 -7.87 11.34
CA PHE A 126 -0.48 -6.64 12.08
C PHE A 126 -1.47 -5.76 11.31
N LEU A 127 -1.27 -5.61 10.00
CA LEU A 127 -2.20 -4.88 9.14
C LEU A 127 -3.64 -5.41 9.27
N TYR A 128 -3.83 -6.73 9.07
CA TYR A 128 -5.16 -7.32 9.11
C TYR A 128 -5.78 -7.39 10.50
N CYS A 129 -4.98 -7.38 11.58
CA CYS A 129 -5.50 -7.18 12.94
C CYS A 129 -6.21 -5.82 13.08
N HIS A 130 -5.68 -4.77 12.44
CA HIS A 130 -6.24 -3.42 12.50
C HIS A 130 -7.43 -3.23 11.55
N THR A 131 -7.48 -4.01 10.47
CA THR A 131 -8.52 -3.92 9.44
C THR A 131 -9.51 -5.08 9.47
N THR A 132 -9.52 -5.92 10.53
CA THR A 132 -10.44 -7.07 10.66
C THR A 132 -11.92 -6.67 10.51
N TRP A 133 -12.30 -5.46 10.93
CA TRP A 133 -13.67 -4.95 10.77
C TRP A 133 -14.04 -4.71 9.30
N ARG A 134 -13.06 -4.42 8.43
CA ARG A 134 -13.19 -4.18 6.98
C ARG A 134 -12.98 -5.47 6.18
N ASP A 135 -11.91 -6.19 6.50
CA ASP A 135 -11.39 -7.32 5.71
C ASP A 135 -11.84 -8.69 6.26
N SER A 136 -12.62 -8.70 7.35
CA SER A 136 -13.07 -9.87 8.10
C SER A 136 -11.96 -10.64 8.83
N ALA A 137 -12.37 -11.48 9.80
CA ALA A 137 -11.46 -12.38 10.50
C ALA A 137 -10.83 -13.45 9.57
N THR A 138 -11.42 -13.69 8.39
CA THR A 138 -10.92 -14.66 7.42
C THR A 138 -9.60 -14.21 6.80
N ALA A 139 -9.44 -12.93 6.47
CA ALA A 139 -8.19 -12.41 5.92
C ALA A 139 -7.03 -12.55 6.93
N LEU A 140 -7.27 -12.18 8.19
CA LEU A 140 -6.28 -12.38 9.27
C LEU A 140 -5.93 -13.87 9.44
N ARG A 141 -6.92 -14.76 9.37
CA ARG A 141 -6.70 -16.19 9.48
C ARG A 141 -5.80 -16.71 8.37
N GLU A 142 -6.03 -16.29 7.12
CA GLU A 142 -5.22 -16.71 5.98
C GLU A 142 -3.75 -16.29 6.14
N GLU A 143 -3.52 -15.04 6.53
CA GLU A 143 -2.17 -14.51 6.76
C GLU A 143 -1.44 -15.24 7.91
N LEU A 144 -2.16 -15.63 8.96
CA LEU A 144 -1.60 -16.48 10.02
C LEU A 144 -1.23 -17.88 9.53
N ILE A 145 -2.03 -18.47 8.64
CA ILE A 145 -1.75 -19.78 8.03
C ILE A 145 -0.50 -19.67 7.15
N GLU A 146 -0.43 -18.67 6.26
CA GLU A 146 0.71 -18.46 5.37
C GLU A 146 2.00 -18.21 6.16
N LEU A 147 1.94 -17.33 7.18
CA LEU A 147 3.08 -17.03 8.05
C LEU A 147 3.57 -18.30 8.76
N SER A 148 2.66 -19.13 9.27
CA SER A 148 2.99 -20.40 9.93
C SER A 148 3.64 -21.41 8.98
N ALA A 149 3.15 -21.51 7.75
CA ALA A 149 3.70 -22.39 6.72
C ALA A 149 5.12 -21.96 6.32
N ARG A 150 5.36 -20.66 6.13
CA ARG A 150 6.70 -20.12 5.80
C ARG A 150 7.67 -20.22 6.98
N TRP A 151 7.17 -20.07 8.21
CA TRP A 151 7.97 -20.32 9.41
C TRP A 151 8.46 -21.78 9.46
N THR A 152 7.55 -22.72 9.26
CA THR A 152 7.84 -24.16 9.37
C THR A 152 8.77 -24.67 8.27
N SER A 153 8.65 -24.12 7.06
CA SER A 153 9.53 -24.45 5.92
C SER A 153 10.90 -23.76 5.97
N GLY A 154 11.15 -22.89 6.95
CA GLY A 154 12.40 -22.12 7.05
C GLY A 154 12.54 -21.02 5.98
N LEU A 155 11.47 -20.71 5.25
CA LEU A 155 11.45 -19.73 4.17
C LEU A 155 11.20 -18.29 4.65
N LEU A 156 11.29 -18.05 5.96
CA LEU A 156 11.21 -16.69 6.47
C LEU A 156 12.52 -15.94 6.20
N PRO A 157 12.48 -14.84 5.41
CA PRO A 157 13.67 -14.19 4.83
C PRO A 157 14.58 -13.48 5.84
N ILE A 158 14.28 -13.60 7.12
CA ILE A 158 14.99 -13.00 8.25
C ILE A 158 16.11 -13.93 8.75
N PHE A 159 16.03 -15.23 8.41
CA PHE A 159 16.99 -16.27 8.80
C PHE A 159 18.01 -16.65 7.72
N SER A 160 17.88 -16.11 6.51
CA SER A 160 18.89 -16.27 5.46
C SER A 160 20.01 -15.27 5.70
N ASN A 161 21.17 -15.77 6.16
CA ASN A 161 22.40 -15.01 6.35
C ASN A 161 22.94 -14.42 5.04
#